data_AF-A0A9D2T336-F1
#
_entry.id   AF-A0A9D2T336-F1
#
_cell.length_a   1.000
_cell.length_b   1.000
_cell.length_c   1.000
_cell.angle_alpha   90.00
_cell.angle_beta   90.00
_cell.angle_gamma   90.00
#
_symmetry.space_group_name_H-M   'P 1'
#
loop_
_entity.id
_entity.type
_entity.pdbx_description
1 polymer ?
#
loop_
_entity_poly.entity_id
_entity_poly.type
_entity_poly.pdbx_seq_one_letter_code
_entity_poly.pdbx_strand_id
1 'polypeptide(L)'
;STAIHPFVQAVYVLMNKIDGTFVSMTPAEYAAGAAKGYRVVDVQPEPGIRGAFFVNLAQVNGEIEGLGKDEKLLLVCAKGKRAYFLQNRMRYYGYKNTVVLEGATFFNDVKVENAEGAVSKEEETRVKALGFLKDKRTPDKFNGRVITRNGKITADEARVIAEAAEKFGSGEVTMTSRLTMEIQGVPFDNIEPLREYLMQAGLETGGTGSKVRPVVSCKGTTCQYGLIDTFALSEEIHERFYHGYREVKLPHKFKIAVGGCPNNCVKPDLNDLGIIGQRVPQIDLEKCRGCKVCQIENNCPIGVAKMADGKITVDETACNHCGRCVGKCPFHAVEDYTNGYRIYIGGRWGKKVAQGRYLDKVFTDKEEVLEIVEKAILLFREQGITGERFADTVARLGFENVQEQLLSNDLLSRKEENLKAQKHLKGGATC
;
A
#
# COMPACT_ATOMS: atom_id res chain seq x y z
N SER A 1 33.11 -10.03 46.17
CA SER A 1 32.53 -9.90 44.82
C SER A 1 32.79 -11.19 44.06
N THR A 2 31.81 -12.06 43.97
CA THR A 2 31.88 -13.44 43.43
C THR A 2 31.57 -13.48 41.92
N ALA A 3 32.02 -12.48 41.17
CA ALA A 3 31.83 -12.46 39.73
C ALA A 3 32.98 -13.24 39.06
N ILE A 4 32.68 -14.43 38.54
CA ILE A 4 33.60 -15.15 37.65
C ILE A 4 33.85 -14.25 36.43
N HIS A 5 35.13 -14.03 36.10
CA HIS A 5 35.52 -13.16 34.99
C HIS A 5 34.91 -13.68 33.66
N PRO A 6 34.37 -12.81 32.78
CA PRO A 6 33.72 -13.24 31.53
C PRO A 6 34.61 -14.14 30.65
N PHE A 7 35.92 -13.89 30.63
CA PHE A 7 36.88 -14.73 29.91
C PHE A 7 36.93 -16.16 30.45
N VAL A 8 36.91 -16.33 31.77
CA VAL A 8 36.89 -17.66 32.39
C VAL A 8 35.60 -18.40 31.99
N GLN A 9 34.46 -17.69 31.91
CA GLN A 9 33.24 -18.30 31.39
C GLN A 9 33.31 -18.68 29.92
N ALA A 10 33.90 -17.84 29.07
CA ALA A 10 34.10 -18.19 27.66
C ALA A 10 34.98 -19.45 27.50
N VAL A 11 36.05 -19.56 28.28
CA VAL A 11 36.91 -20.75 28.32
C VAL A 11 36.14 -21.98 28.78
N TYR A 12 35.31 -21.88 29.82
CA TYR A 12 34.49 -23.00 30.26
C TYR A 12 33.48 -23.45 29.20
N VAL A 13 32.85 -22.53 28.47
CA VAL A 13 31.95 -22.89 27.37
C VAL A 13 32.72 -23.62 26.26
N LEU A 14 33.93 -23.16 25.91
CA LEU A 14 34.78 -23.82 24.91
C LEU A 14 35.22 -25.22 25.36
N MET A 15 35.67 -25.38 26.60
CA MET A 15 36.03 -26.70 27.14
C MET A 15 34.85 -27.67 27.09
N ASN A 16 33.66 -27.23 27.52
CA ASN A 16 32.45 -28.07 27.44
C ASN A 16 32.08 -28.47 26.02
N LYS A 17 32.40 -27.64 25.01
CA LYS A 17 32.21 -28.01 23.60
C LYS A 17 33.23 -29.04 23.13
N ILE A 18 34.51 -28.85 23.48
CA ILE A 18 35.59 -29.76 23.12
C ILE A 18 35.34 -31.15 23.72
N ASP A 19 34.88 -31.20 24.97
CA ASP A 19 34.60 -32.45 25.68
C ASP A 19 33.25 -33.08 25.27
N GLY A 20 32.52 -32.46 24.33
CA GLY A 20 31.23 -32.94 23.82
C GLY A 20 30.04 -32.77 24.77
N THR A 21 30.27 -32.21 25.96
CA THR A 21 29.22 -31.85 26.94
C THR A 21 28.18 -30.93 26.31
N PHE A 22 28.62 -29.91 25.57
CA PHE A 22 27.77 -29.02 24.79
C PHE A 22 27.93 -29.29 23.30
N VAL A 23 26.79 -29.49 22.62
CA VAL A 23 26.76 -29.55 21.15
C VAL A 23 25.91 -28.40 20.64
N SER A 24 26.48 -27.58 19.79
CA SER A 24 25.81 -26.37 19.32
C SER A 24 26.14 -26.07 17.87
N MET A 25 25.32 -25.22 17.27
CA MET A 25 25.47 -24.70 15.93
C MET A 25 25.75 -23.21 16.02
N THR A 26 26.79 -22.77 15.33
CA THR A 26 27.16 -21.35 15.25
C THR A 26 26.18 -20.58 14.37
N PRO A 27 26.08 -19.24 14.52
CA PRO A 27 25.27 -18.42 13.62
C PRO A 27 25.64 -18.56 12.14
N ALA A 28 26.93 -18.73 11.83
CA ALA A 28 27.41 -18.90 10.48
C ALA A 28 26.94 -20.24 9.86
N GLU A 29 27.01 -21.34 10.62
CA GLU A 29 26.50 -22.65 10.17
C GLU A 29 24.97 -22.63 10.00
N TYR A 30 24.26 -21.97 10.91
CA TYR A 30 22.81 -21.81 10.82
C TYR A 30 22.41 -21.04 9.55
N ALA A 31 23.08 -19.90 9.28
CA ALA A 31 22.86 -19.11 8.07
C ALA A 31 23.21 -19.87 6.77
N ALA A 32 24.17 -20.80 6.83
CA ALA A 32 24.51 -21.69 5.72
C ALA A 32 23.52 -22.86 5.54
N GLY A 33 22.48 -22.96 6.38
CA GLY A 33 21.43 -23.97 6.27
C GLY A 33 21.72 -25.29 6.97
N ALA A 34 22.70 -25.36 7.87
CA ALA A 34 23.04 -26.58 8.61
C ALA A 34 21.88 -27.11 9.49
N ALA A 35 20.92 -26.26 9.82
CA ALA A 35 19.70 -26.62 10.56
C ALA A 35 18.59 -27.24 9.70
N LYS A 36 18.80 -27.43 8.39
CA LYS A 36 17.77 -28.05 7.53
C LYS A 36 17.41 -29.45 8.04
N GLY A 37 16.11 -29.70 8.22
CA GLY A 37 15.59 -30.96 8.76
C GLY A 37 15.71 -31.13 10.28
N TYR A 38 16.11 -30.08 11.01
CA TYR A 38 15.94 -30.04 12.47
C TYR A 38 14.56 -29.48 12.83
N ARG A 39 13.89 -30.11 13.79
CA ARG A 39 12.70 -29.53 14.41
C ARG A 39 13.13 -28.51 15.45
N VAL A 40 12.57 -27.30 15.36
CA VAL A 40 12.88 -26.20 16.28
C VAL A 40 12.10 -26.39 17.58
N VAL A 41 12.82 -26.35 18.70
CA VAL A 41 12.27 -26.44 20.05
C VAL A 41 12.52 -25.12 20.76
N ASP A 42 11.43 -24.44 21.15
CA ASP A 42 11.48 -23.18 21.88
C ASP A 42 11.57 -23.43 23.39
N VAL A 43 12.64 -22.94 23.99
CA VAL A 43 12.96 -23.11 25.42
C VAL A 43 12.92 -21.77 26.15
N GLN A 44 12.19 -20.78 25.63
CA GLN A 44 11.94 -19.52 26.34
C GLN A 44 11.10 -19.73 27.61
N PRO A 45 10.99 -18.72 28.49
CA PRO A 45 10.05 -18.79 29.63
C PRO A 45 8.60 -18.98 29.18
N GLU A 46 8.24 -18.35 28.07
CA GLU A 46 6.94 -18.42 27.39
C GLU A 46 7.18 -18.65 25.90
N PRO A 47 6.21 -19.22 25.14
CA PRO A 47 6.35 -19.42 23.69
C PRO A 47 6.65 -18.10 22.97
N GLY A 48 7.76 -18.04 22.24
CA GLY A 48 8.23 -16.87 21.52
C GLY A 48 8.81 -17.16 20.14
N ILE A 49 8.98 -18.43 19.74
CA ILE A 49 9.34 -18.83 18.37
C ILE A 49 8.13 -19.45 17.71
N ARG A 50 7.66 -18.84 16.63
CA ARG A 50 6.43 -19.24 15.97
C ARG A 50 6.57 -20.61 15.28
N GLY A 51 5.62 -21.50 15.54
CA GLY A 51 5.60 -22.86 14.99
C GLY A 51 6.59 -23.83 15.64
N ALA A 52 7.46 -23.34 16.53
CA ALA A 52 8.38 -24.19 17.26
C ALA A 52 7.63 -25.00 18.32
N PHE A 53 8.12 -26.20 18.61
CA PHE A 53 7.61 -26.98 19.72
C PHE A 53 8.08 -26.36 21.04
N PHE A 54 7.15 -25.85 21.86
CA PHE A 54 7.50 -25.18 23.11
C PHE A 54 7.77 -26.18 24.24
N VAL A 55 8.86 -25.95 24.97
CA VAL A 55 9.23 -26.73 26.16
C VAL A 55 9.46 -25.80 27.34
N ASN A 56 8.63 -25.94 28.36
CA ASN A 56 8.87 -25.31 29.65
C ASN A 56 9.95 -26.09 30.43
N LEU A 57 11.19 -25.61 30.38
CA LEU A 57 12.34 -26.19 31.08
C LEU A 57 12.06 -26.50 32.57
N ALA A 58 11.26 -25.70 33.26
CA ALA A 58 10.97 -25.93 34.69
C ALA A 58 10.14 -27.19 34.94
N GLN A 59 9.39 -27.67 33.95
CA GLN A 59 8.48 -28.81 34.04
C GLN A 59 9.08 -30.12 33.48
N VAL A 60 10.31 -30.07 32.94
CA VAL A 60 10.97 -31.26 32.36
C VAL A 60 11.55 -32.13 33.47
N ASN A 61 10.80 -33.17 33.86
CA ASN A 61 11.16 -34.18 34.86
C ASN A 61 11.22 -35.62 34.28
N GLY A 62 11.24 -35.76 32.96
CA GLY A 62 11.22 -37.05 32.27
C GLY A 62 11.29 -36.87 30.76
N GLU A 63 10.81 -37.88 30.03
CA GLU A 63 10.61 -37.78 28.59
C GLU A 63 9.60 -36.69 28.25
N ILE A 64 9.87 -35.96 27.17
CA ILE A 64 9.04 -34.86 26.68
C ILE A 64 8.09 -35.44 25.64
N GLU A 65 6.81 -35.52 26.02
CA GLU A 65 5.74 -35.96 25.13
C GLU A 65 5.72 -35.12 23.84
N GLY A 66 5.66 -35.77 22.68
CA GLY A 66 5.66 -35.12 21.37
C GLY A 66 7.03 -34.90 20.71
N LEU A 67 8.14 -35.24 21.37
CA LEU A 67 9.49 -35.24 20.79
C LEU A 67 10.10 -36.64 20.75
N GLY A 68 10.61 -37.06 19.60
CA GLY A 68 11.28 -38.36 19.44
C GLY A 68 12.72 -38.34 19.96
N LYS A 69 13.19 -39.44 20.56
CA LYS A 69 14.59 -39.55 21.07
C LYS A 69 15.66 -39.51 19.98
N ASP A 70 15.33 -40.00 18.79
CA ASP A 70 16.22 -40.00 17.63
C ASP A 70 15.96 -38.82 16.68
N GLU A 71 14.98 -37.96 16.99
CA GLU A 71 14.65 -36.78 16.20
C GLU A 71 15.77 -35.72 16.27
N LYS A 72 16.04 -35.05 15.15
CA LYS A 72 17.00 -33.92 15.11
C LYS A 72 16.34 -32.67 15.69
N LEU A 73 16.79 -32.24 16.86
CA LEU A 73 16.17 -31.16 17.62
C LEU A 73 17.11 -29.97 17.73
N LEU A 74 16.67 -28.82 17.23
CA LEU A 74 17.38 -27.54 17.39
C LEU A 74 16.76 -26.78 18.55
N LEU A 75 17.50 -26.68 19.65
CA LEU A 75 17.07 -26.03 20.88
C LEU A 75 17.42 -24.54 20.83
N VAL A 76 16.40 -23.69 20.97
CA VAL A 76 16.53 -22.24 20.84
C VAL A 76 15.89 -21.55 22.04
N CYS A 77 16.53 -20.50 22.56
CA CYS A 77 15.91 -19.60 23.54
C CYS A 77 16.28 -18.14 23.23
N ALA A 78 16.16 -17.22 24.18
CA ALA A 78 16.52 -15.81 23.91
C ALA A 78 18.04 -15.59 23.73
N LYS A 79 18.88 -16.21 24.58
CA LYS A 79 20.35 -15.99 24.60
C LYS A 79 21.17 -17.28 24.77
N GLY A 80 20.61 -18.43 24.42
CA GLY A 80 21.26 -19.76 24.49
C GLY A 80 21.26 -20.46 25.87
N LYS A 81 21.37 -19.75 27.00
CA LYS A 81 21.54 -20.38 28.34
C LYS A 81 20.53 -21.48 28.68
N ARG A 82 19.22 -21.25 28.47
CA ARG A 82 18.17 -22.24 28.78
C ARG A 82 18.22 -23.46 27.87
N ALA A 83 18.65 -23.28 26.62
CA ALA A 83 18.76 -24.35 25.65
C ALA A 83 19.86 -25.35 26.03
N TYR A 84 21.01 -24.88 26.55
CA TYR A 84 22.06 -25.77 27.08
C TYR A 84 21.60 -26.59 28.30
N PHE A 85 20.82 -25.98 29.21
CA PHE A 85 20.25 -26.73 30.33
C PHE A 85 19.26 -27.81 29.86
N LEU A 86 18.42 -27.48 28.88
CA LEU A 86 17.51 -28.46 28.30
C LEU A 86 18.28 -29.58 27.60
N GLN A 87 19.31 -29.26 26.81
CA GLN A 87 20.15 -30.25 26.11
C GLN A 87 20.68 -31.30 27.09
N ASN A 88 21.25 -30.87 28.22
CA ASN A 88 21.79 -31.78 29.22
C ASN A 88 20.71 -32.70 29.82
N ARG A 89 19.52 -32.14 30.14
CA ARG A 89 18.40 -32.96 30.65
C ARG A 89 17.88 -33.94 29.61
N MET A 90 17.73 -33.51 28.36
CA MET A 90 17.26 -34.38 27.29
C MET A 90 18.26 -35.52 27.03
N ARG A 91 19.56 -35.24 27.02
CA ARG A 91 20.57 -36.30 26.89
C ARG A 91 20.51 -37.32 28.02
N TYR A 92 20.29 -36.87 29.26
CA TYR A 92 20.08 -37.76 30.40
C TYR A 92 18.88 -38.71 30.20
N TYR A 93 17.79 -38.23 29.59
CA TYR A 93 16.62 -39.04 29.24
C TYR A 93 16.72 -39.76 27.88
N GLY A 94 17.91 -39.76 27.24
CA GLY A 94 18.20 -40.57 26.05
C GLY A 94 17.94 -39.93 24.70
N TYR A 95 17.75 -38.60 24.63
CA TYR A 95 17.67 -37.88 23.34
C TYR A 95 19.06 -37.71 22.72
N LYS A 96 19.25 -38.24 21.51
CA LYS A 96 20.58 -38.36 20.89
C LYS A 96 20.98 -37.15 20.05
N ASN A 97 20.04 -36.56 19.33
CA ASN A 97 20.31 -35.58 18.27
C ASN A 97 19.88 -34.15 18.66
N THR A 98 20.30 -33.69 19.84
CA THR A 98 20.01 -32.34 20.33
C THR A 98 21.17 -31.38 20.05
N VAL A 99 20.88 -30.24 19.44
CA VAL A 99 21.85 -29.18 19.11
C VAL A 99 21.32 -27.83 19.61
N VAL A 100 22.16 -27.02 20.24
CA VAL A 100 21.78 -25.66 20.68
C VAL A 100 22.16 -24.64 19.63
N LEU A 101 21.26 -23.70 19.30
CA LEU A 101 21.63 -22.55 18.44
C LEU A 101 22.36 -21.48 19.26
N GLU A 102 23.60 -21.20 18.90
CA GLU A 102 24.40 -20.16 19.54
C GLU A 102 23.89 -18.77 19.22
N GLY A 103 23.87 -17.90 20.23
CA GLY A 103 23.26 -16.58 20.10
C GLY A 103 21.73 -16.60 19.97
N ALA A 104 21.15 -17.75 19.64
CA ALA A 104 19.72 -18.04 19.59
C ALA A 104 18.94 -16.92 18.87
N THR A 105 17.76 -16.50 19.34
CA THR A 105 16.98 -15.44 18.66
C THR A 105 17.61 -14.04 18.77
N PHE A 106 18.65 -13.84 19.59
CA PHE A 106 19.31 -12.55 19.72
C PHE A 106 20.24 -12.23 18.53
N PHE A 107 20.83 -13.26 17.92
CA PHE A 107 21.73 -13.11 16.76
C PHE A 107 21.20 -13.74 15.47
N ASN A 108 20.16 -14.56 15.56
CA ASN A 108 19.64 -15.31 14.42
C ASN A 108 18.16 -15.02 14.21
N ASP A 109 17.75 -14.89 12.95
CA ASP A 109 16.33 -14.93 12.55
C ASP A 109 15.90 -16.39 12.44
N VAL A 110 15.32 -16.93 13.51
CA VAL A 110 15.01 -18.35 13.63
C VAL A 110 13.66 -18.65 12.97
N LYS A 111 13.70 -19.39 11.87
CA LYS A 111 12.52 -19.79 11.10
C LYS A 111 12.18 -21.25 11.36
N VAL A 112 10.89 -21.55 11.45
CA VAL A 112 10.38 -22.92 11.57
C VAL A 112 9.69 -23.26 10.26
N GLU A 113 10.16 -24.29 9.58
CA GLU A 113 9.50 -24.78 8.36
C GLU A 113 8.08 -25.25 8.71
N ASN A 114 7.09 -24.78 7.95
CA ASN A 114 5.67 -25.07 8.14
C ASN A 114 5.17 -24.75 9.55
N ALA A 115 5.48 -23.55 10.06
CA ALA A 115 5.03 -23.08 11.36
C ALA A 115 3.50 -23.12 11.51
N GLU A 116 2.97 -24.21 12.09
CA GLU A 116 1.57 -24.31 12.49
C GLU A 116 1.33 -23.35 13.67
N GLY A 117 0.70 -22.21 13.41
CA GLY A 117 0.41 -21.24 14.47
C GLY A 117 0.01 -19.85 13.97
N ALA A 118 -0.83 -19.17 14.74
CA ALA A 118 -1.29 -17.83 14.42
C ALA A 118 -0.13 -16.82 14.40
N VAL A 119 -0.15 -15.92 13.42
CA VAL A 119 0.77 -14.77 13.36
C VAL A 119 0.46 -13.81 14.52
N SER A 120 1.48 -13.22 15.15
CA SER A 120 1.26 -12.18 16.17
C SER A 120 0.64 -10.91 15.56
N LYS A 121 -0.08 -10.12 16.36
CA LYS A 121 -0.73 -8.89 15.88
C LYS A 121 0.29 -7.85 15.42
N GLU A 122 1.46 -7.84 16.04
CA GLU A 122 2.58 -6.98 15.70
C GLU A 122 3.08 -7.29 14.29
N GLU A 123 3.29 -8.57 13.99
CA GLU A 123 3.74 -9.03 12.67
C GLU A 123 2.66 -8.84 11.61
N GLU A 124 1.39 -9.13 11.92
CA GLU A 124 0.26 -8.80 11.03
C GLU A 124 0.24 -7.31 10.68
N THR A 125 0.48 -6.44 11.66
CA THR A 125 0.51 -4.99 11.45
C THR A 125 1.71 -4.57 10.60
N ARG A 126 2.88 -5.18 10.82
CA ARG A 126 4.09 -4.95 10.04
C ARG A 126 3.89 -5.32 8.58
N VAL A 127 3.47 -6.56 8.29
CA VAL A 127 3.29 -7.03 6.90
C VAL A 127 2.10 -6.38 6.22
N LYS A 128 1.09 -5.94 6.98
CA LYS A 128 0.03 -5.07 6.45
C LYS A 128 0.57 -3.78 5.89
N ALA A 129 1.59 -3.15 6.49
CA ALA A 129 2.23 -1.96 5.92
C ALA A 129 3.00 -2.24 4.61
N LEU A 130 3.41 -3.50 4.40
CA LEU A 130 4.08 -4.02 3.20
C LEU A 130 3.11 -4.45 2.09
N GLY A 131 1.79 -4.38 2.32
CA GLY A 131 0.77 -4.75 1.34
C GLY A 131 0.15 -6.13 1.53
N PHE A 132 0.42 -6.81 2.65
CA PHE A 132 -0.08 -8.16 2.93
C PHE A 132 -1.23 -8.13 3.93
N LEU A 133 -2.42 -8.56 3.50
CA LEU A 133 -3.63 -8.57 4.33
C LEU A 133 -3.91 -9.98 4.82
N LYS A 134 -4.04 -10.17 6.13
CA LYS A 134 -4.29 -11.50 6.72
C LYS A 134 -5.59 -12.10 6.18
N ASP A 135 -5.53 -13.35 5.73
CA ASP A 135 -6.72 -14.15 5.48
C ASP A 135 -7.26 -14.67 6.81
N LYS A 136 -8.40 -14.12 7.24
CA LYS A 136 -9.07 -14.46 8.50
C LYS A 136 -9.47 -15.94 8.62
N ARG A 137 -9.49 -16.69 7.52
CA ARG A 137 -9.82 -18.13 7.49
C ARG A 137 -8.62 -19.00 7.85
N THR A 138 -7.44 -18.41 7.95
CA THR A 138 -6.17 -19.12 8.13
C THR A 138 -5.40 -18.55 9.32
N PRO A 139 -4.58 -19.38 10.00
CA PRO A 139 -3.75 -18.87 11.08
C PRO A 139 -2.60 -17.98 10.58
N ASP A 140 -2.12 -18.23 9.36
CA ASP A 140 -0.79 -17.81 8.90
C ASP A 140 -0.72 -17.22 7.48
N LYS A 141 -1.80 -17.22 6.70
CA LYS A 141 -1.76 -16.79 5.30
C LYS A 141 -2.25 -15.36 5.09
N PHE A 142 -1.74 -14.74 4.04
CA PHE A 142 -1.98 -13.36 3.66
C PHE A 142 -2.24 -13.25 2.16
N ASN A 143 -2.94 -12.18 1.77
CA ASN A 143 -3.08 -11.76 0.39
C ASN A 143 -2.12 -10.61 0.13
N GLY A 144 -1.13 -10.83 -0.75
CA GLY A 144 -0.09 -9.87 -1.08
C GLY A 144 -0.48 -8.99 -2.26
N ARG A 145 -0.62 -7.68 -2.03
CA ARG A 145 -1.00 -6.73 -3.09
C ARG A 145 0.20 -6.22 -3.86
N VAL A 146 0.26 -6.58 -5.14
CA VAL A 146 1.23 -6.11 -6.13
C VAL A 146 0.73 -4.79 -6.75
N ILE A 147 1.60 -3.78 -6.77
CA ILE A 147 1.32 -2.48 -7.40
C ILE A 147 1.58 -2.58 -8.90
N THR A 148 0.61 -2.14 -9.71
CA THR A 148 0.54 -2.38 -11.16
C THR A 148 0.49 -1.10 -11.98
N ARG A 149 0.94 0.04 -11.42
CA ARG A 149 0.95 1.37 -12.08
C ARG A 149 -0.35 1.62 -12.87
N ASN A 150 -1.47 1.66 -12.15
CA ASN A 150 -2.81 1.78 -12.71
C ASN A 150 -3.26 0.60 -13.63
N GLY A 151 -2.86 -0.62 -13.30
CA GLY A 151 -3.20 -1.80 -14.10
C GLY A 151 -2.51 -1.86 -15.46
N LYS A 152 -1.50 -1.01 -15.70
CA LYS A 152 -0.66 -1.02 -16.90
C LYS A 152 0.59 -1.85 -16.63
N ILE A 153 0.50 -3.14 -16.92
CA ILE A 153 1.59 -4.11 -16.80
C ILE A 153 1.97 -4.69 -18.15
N THR A 154 3.23 -5.08 -18.29
CA THR A 154 3.72 -5.79 -19.47
C THR A 154 3.34 -7.28 -19.43
N ALA A 155 3.48 -7.97 -20.56
CA ALA A 155 3.28 -9.42 -20.61
C ALA A 155 4.27 -10.18 -19.69
N ASP A 156 5.49 -9.68 -19.56
CA ASP A 156 6.51 -10.28 -18.70
C ASP A 156 6.19 -10.08 -17.22
N GLU A 157 5.74 -8.88 -16.84
CA GLU A 157 5.28 -8.62 -15.47
C GLU A 157 4.06 -9.47 -15.11
N ALA A 158 3.11 -9.64 -16.04
CA ALA A 158 1.96 -10.53 -15.83
C ALA A 158 2.40 -11.99 -15.61
N ARG A 159 3.40 -12.47 -16.38
CA ARG A 159 3.97 -13.81 -16.20
C ARG A 159 4.65 -13.95 -14.84
N VAL A 160 5.46 -12.98 -14.44
CA VAL A 160 6.15 -12.97 -13.14
C VAL A 160 5.15 -13.00 -11.99
N ILE A 161 4.03 -12.26 -12.06
CA ILE A 161 2.99 -12.30 -11.02
C ILE A 161 2.35 -13.69 -10.93
N ALA A 162 2.08 -14.33 -12.07
CA ALA A 162 1.52 -15.68 -12.11
C ALA A 162 2.49 -16.71 -11.50
N GLU A 163 3.76 -16.69 -11.89
CA GLU A 163 4.80 -17.56 -11.32
C GLU A 163 4.99 -17.32 -9.82
N ALA A 164 4.94 -16.06 -9.37
CA ALA A 164 5.02 -15.73 -7.94
C ALA A 164 3.81 -16.30 -7.17
N ALA A 165 2.63 -16.30 -7.77
CA ALA A 165 1.44 -16.88 -7.16
C ALA A 165 1.56 -18.40 -7.01
N GLU A 166 2.09 -19.10 -8.01
CA GLU A 166 2.35 -20.55 -7.95
C GLU A 166 3.45 -20.90 -6.93
N LYS A 167 4.53 -20.12 -6.88
CA LYS A 167 5.70 -20.41 -6.03
C LYS A 167 5.47 -20.10 -4.55
N PHE A 168 4.77 -19.01 -4.26
CA PHE A 168 4.73 -18.45 -2.91
C PHE A 168 3.33 -18.33 -2.31
N GLY A 169 2.28 -18.48 -3.12
CA GLY A 169 0.88 -18.37 -2.71
C GLY A 169 0.07 -19.64 -3.03
N SER A 170 -1.22 -19.46 -3.33
CA SER A 170 -2.12 -20.55 -3.72
C SER A 170 -2.18 -20.83 -5.22
N GLY A 171 -1.45 -20.08 -6.05
CA GLY A 171 -1.64 -20.03 -7.51
C GLY A 171 -2.77 -19.10 -7.97
N GLU A 172 -3.58 -18.57 -7.05
CA GLU A 172 -4.68 -17.65 -7.40
C GLU A 172 -4.24 -16.19 -7.38
N VAL A 173 -4.71 -15.43 -8.37
CA VAL A 173 -4.54 -13.99 -8.46
C VAL A 173 -5.90 -13.31 -8.57
N THR A 174 -6.15 -12.31 -7.75
CA THR A 174 -7.37 -11.48 -7.83
C THR A 174 -7.03 -10.04 -8.19
N MET A 175 -8.00 -9.32 -8.76
CA MET A 175 -7.83 -7.91 -9.14
C MET A 175 -8.66 -7.01 -8.22
N THR A 176 -8.11 -5.86 -7.85
CA THR A 176 -8.79 -4.89 -6.99
C THR A 176 -9.51 -3.82 -7.79
N SER A 177 -10.42 -3.09 -7.13
CA SER A 177 -11.10 -1.92 -7.72
C SER A 177 -10.18 -0.73 -8.04
N ARG A 178 -8.90 -0.78 -7.64
CA ARG A 178 -7.87 0.19 -8.04
C ARG A 178 -6.89 -0.38 -9.06
N LEU A 179 -7.27 -1.46 -9.74
CA LEU A 179 -6.51 -2.10 -10.81
C LEU A 179 -5.17 -2.70 -10.38
N THR A 180 -4.97 -2.90 -9.06
CA THR A 180 -3.85 -3.68 -8.51
C THR A 180 -4.17 -5.17 -8.51
N MET A 181 -3.15 -6.02 -8.43
CA MET A 181 -3.31 -7.48 -8.37
C MET A 181 -2.98 -7.98 -6.96
N GLU A 182 -3.66 -9.02 -6.48
CA GLU A 182 -3.39 -9.66 -5.19
C GLU A 182 -3.10 -11.14 -5.37
N ILE A 183 -1.90 -11.56 -5.00
CA ILE A 183 -1.51 -12.97 -4.88
C ILE A 183 -2.15 -13.51 -3.60
N GLN A 184 -2.99 -14.54 -3.72
CA GLN A 184 -3.75 -15.08 -2.59
C GLN A 184 -2.98 -16.14 -1.82
N GLY A 185 -3.30 -16.30 -0.54
CA GLY A 185 -2.90 -17.46 0.26
C GLY A 185 -1.39 -17.58 0.51
N VAL A 186 -0.66 -16.47 0.53
CA VAL A 186 0.78 -16.40 0.80
C VAL A 186 1.04 -16.74 2.27
N PRO A 187 1.71 -17.87 2.60
CA PRO A 187 2.15 -18.14 3.96
C PRO A 187 3.05 -17.01 4.47
N PHE A 188 2.97 -16.69 5.75
CA PHE A 188 3.75 -15.60 6.33
C PHE A 188 5.25 -15.67 6.02
N ASP A 189 5.85 -16.86 6.09
CA ASP A 189 7.28 -17.04 5.86
C ASP A 189 7.68 -16.82 4.38
N ASN A 190 6.71 -16.90 3.46
CA ASN A 190 6.89 -16.63 2.03
C ASN A 190 6.73 -15.15 1.66
N ILE A 191 6.38 -14.27 2.60
CA ILE A 191 6.16 -12.85 2.32
C ILE A 191 7.43 -12.19 1.77
N GLU A 192 8.57 -12.31 2.46
CA GLU A 192 9.81 -11.68 1.98
C GLU A 192 10.36 -12.34 0.70
N PRO A 193 10.40 -13.69 0.57
CA PRO A 193 10.75 -14.35 -0.69
C PRO A 193 9.90 -13.90 -1.89
N LEU A 194 8.58 -13.75 -1.70
CA LEU A 194 7.69 -13.26 -2.75
C LEU A 194 8.04 -11.81 -3.14
N ARG A 195 8.32 -10.94 -2.16
CA ARG A 195 8.67 -9.54 -2.42
C ARG A 195 9.99 -9.43 -3.18
N GLU A 196 11.00 -10.20 -2.78
CA GLU A 196 12.29 -10.26 -3.47
C GLU A 196 12.14 -10.74 -4.92
N TYR A 197 11.32 -11.78 -5.14
CA TYR A 197 11.04 -12.29 -6.48
C TYR A 197 10.38 -11.23 -7.39
N LEU A 198 9.36 -10.54 -6.88
CA LEU A 198 8.68 -9.47 -7.62
C LEU A 198 9.64 -8.31 -7.93
N MET A 199 10.49 -7.95 -6.98
CA MET A 199 11.44 -6.84 -7.13
C MET A 199 12.45 -7.06 -8.26
N GLN A 200 12.84 -8.31 -8.54
CA GLN A 200 13.71 -8.64 -9.67
C GLN A 200 13.10 -8.27 -11.03
N ALA A 201 11.77 -8.19 -11.12
CA ALA A 201 11.04 -7.75 -12.30
C ALA A 201 10.60 -6.27 -12.23
N GLY A 202 11.07 -5.51 -11.25
CA GLY A 202 10.66 -4.12 -11.04
C GLY A 202 9.24 -3.95 -10.47
N LEU A 203 8.66 -5.00 -9.91
CA LEU A 203 7.36 -4.97 -9.25
C LEU A 203 7.52 -4.79 -7.74
N GLU A 204 6.59 -4.09 -7.11
CA GLU A 204 6.58 -3.91 -5.66
C GLU A 204 5.22 -4.23 -5.03
N THR A 205 5.23 -4.47 -3.72
CA THR A 205 4.02 -4.69 -2.92
C THR A 205 3.70 -3.48 -2.05
N GLY A 206 2.42 -3.21 -1.81
CA GLY A 206 2.03 -2.09 -0.94
C GLY A 206 0.57 -1.64 -1.04
N GLY A 207 0.37 -0.32 -0.99
CA GLY A 207 -0.94 0.31 -1.17
C GLY A 207 -1.94 0.19 -0.03
N THR A 208 -1.46 -0.05 1.19
CA THR A 208 -2.25 -0.16 2.44
C THR A 208 -1.90 0.97 3.42
N GLY A 209 -2.60 1.05 4.57
CA GLY A 209 -2.28 2.01 5.64
C GLY A 209 -2.81 3.45 5.45
N SER A 210 -2.53 4.31 6.43
CA SER A 210 -2.95 5.73 6.43
C SER A 210 -1.91 6.60 5.72
N LYS A 211 -1.84 6.45 4.40
CA LYS A 211 -0.93 7.16 3.49
C LYS A 211 -1.60 7.34 2.13
N VAL A 212 -0.90 8.02 1.22
CA VAL A 212 -1.30 8.08 -0.20
C VAL A 212 -1.40 6.66 -0.75
N ARG A 213 -2.46 6.39 -1.51
CA ARG A 213 -2.74 5.09 -2.11
C ARG A 213 -2.34 5.09 -3.59
N PRO A 214 -2.09 3.90 -4.19
CA PRO A 214 -1.78 3.78 -5.61
C PRO A 214 -2.80 4.51 -6.45
N VAL A 215 -2.35 5.32 -7.40
CA VAL A 215 -3.18 6.19 -8.24
C VAL A 215 -3.98 5.32 -9.21
N VAL A 216 -5.23 5.70 -9.47
CA VAL A 216 -6.07 5.05 -10.49
C VAL A 216 -6.39 6.06 -11.60
N SER A 217 -6.44 5.62 -12.85
CA SER A 217 -6.78 6.44 -13.98
C SER A 217 -7.49 5.65 -15.08
N CYS A 218 -8.26 6.34 -15.91
CA CYS A 218 -8.94 5.68 -17.03
C CYS A 218 -7.97 5.47 -18.21
N LYS A 219 -8.48 4.96 -19.34
CA LYS A 219 -7.68 4.69 -20.55
C LYS A 219 -7.21 5.94 -21.32
N GLY A 220 -7.57 7.14 -20.85
CA GLY A 220 -7.06 8.42 -21.37
C GLY A 220 -7.19 8.60 -22.87
N THR A 221 -6.04 8.89 -23.51
CA THR A 221 -5.87 9.20 -24.94
C THR A 221 -6.24 8.06 -25.89
N THR A 222 -6.29 6.81 -25.43
CA THR A 222 -6.80 5.69 -26.24
C THR A 222 -8.33 5.72 -26.39
N CYS A 223 -9.02 6.55 -25.60
CA CYS A 223 -10.44 6.79 -25.73
C CYS A 223 -10.67 7.92 -26.73
N GLN A 224 -11.64 7.76 -27.64
CA GLN A 224 -12.18 8.85 -28.48
C GLN A 224 -12.67 10.08 -27.67
N TYR A 225 -12.86 9.91 -26.36
CA TYR A 225 -13.35 10.92 -25.44
C TYR A 225 -12.25 11.49 -24.52
N GLY A 226 -11.04 10.96 -24.57
CA GLY A 226 -9.94 11.40 -23.71
C GLY A 226 -9.48 12.81 -24.08
N LEU A 227 -9.49 13.72 -23.11
CA LEU A 227 -9.02 15.09 -23.27
C LEU A 227 -7.59 15.29 -22.75
N ILE A 228 -7.09 14.37 -21.92
CA ILE A 228 -5.74 14.40 -21.33
C ILE A 228 -5.11 12.99 -21.34
N ASP A 229 -3.78 12.94 -21.29
CA ASP A 229 -3.04 11.69 -21.06
C ASP A 229 -3.10 11.32 -19.57
N THR A 230 -4.08 10.49 -19.24
CA THR A 230 -4.31 10.06 -17.87
C THR A 230 -3.25 9.10 -17.36
N PHE A 231 -2.58 8.34 -18.23
CA PHE A 231 -1.53 7.42 -17.82
C PHE A 231 -0.26 8.18 -17.45
N ALA A 232 0.18 9.11 -18.31
CA ALA A 232 1.34 9.96 -18.02
C ALA A 232 1.14 10.75 -16.72
N LEU A 233 -0.02 11.41 -16.57
CA LEU A 233 -0.32 12.17 -15.35
C LEU A 233 -0.43 11.27 -14.11
N SER A 234 -1.04 10.10 -14.21
CA SER A 234 -1.13 9.19 -13.06
C SER A 234 0.21 8.61 -12.63
N GLU A 235 1.10 8.35 -13.58
CA GLU A 235 2.46 7.88 -13.31
C GLU A 235 3.26 8.96 -12.57
N GLU A 236 3.19 10.20 -13.04
CA GLU A 236 3.87 11.33 -12.39
C GLU A 236 3.37 11.58 -10.96
N ILE A 237 2.06 11.50 -10.74
CA ILE A 237 1.47 11.56 -9.40
C ILE A 237 1.91 10.36 -8.54
N HIS A 238 2.03 9.17 -9.15
CA HIS A 238 2.49 7.97 -8.46
C HIS A 238 3.92 8.14 -7.94
N GLU A 239 4.84 8.57 -8.80
CA GLU A 239 6.24 8.81 -8.42
C GLU A 239 6.36 9.94 -7.39
N ARG A 240 5.75 11.10 -7.65
CA ARG A 240 5.88 12.26 -6.75
C ARG A 240 5.24 12.03 -5.37
N PHE A 241 4.06 11.40 -5.31
CA PHE A 241 3.26 11.38 -4.08
C PHE A 241 2.98 10.00 -3.50
N TYR A 242 3.03 8.92 -4.27
CA TYR A 242 2.95 7.58 -3.68
C TYR A 242 4.35 7.09 -3.27
N HIS A 243 5.37 7.25 -4.13
CA HIS A 243 6.76 6.96 -3.77
C HIS A 243 7.38 8.09 -2.95
N GLY A 244 7.34 9.34 -3.43
CA GLY A 244 7.98 10.47 -2.75
C GLY A 244 7.46 10.75 -1.33
N TYR A 245 6.22 10.35 -1.02
CA TYR A 245 5.60 10.54 0.31
C TYR A 245 5.38 9.21 1.03
N ARG A 246 6.13 8.15 0.68
CA ARG A 246 5.96 6.80 1.24
C ARG A 246 6.01 6.74 2.78
N GLU A 247 6.88 7.56 3.38
CA GLU A 247 7.07 7.66 4.83
C GLU A 247 6.12 8.68 5.50
N VAL A 248 5.34 9.42 4.71
CA VAL A 248 4.42 10.44 5.22
C VAL A 248 3.15 9.79 5.73
N LYS A 249 2.94 9.87 7.04
CA LYS A 249 1.72 9.42 7.71
C LYS A 249 0.61 10.45 7.55
N LEU A 250 -0.55 10.01 7.08
CA LEU A 250 -1.76 10.82 6.97
C LEU A 250 -2.77 10.42 8.05
N PRO A 251 -3.77 11.27 8.36
CA PRO A 251 -4.81 10.93 9.32
C PRO A 251 -5.55 9.63 8.95
N HIS A 252 -5.73 9.40 7.64
CA HIS A 252 -6.29 8.18 7.08
C HIS A 252 -5.79 7.96 5.64
N LYS A 253 -6.28 6.91 4.96
CA LYS A 253 -6.03 6.65 3.53
C LYS A 253 -6.42 7.86 2.66
N PHE A 254 -5.54 8.25 1.73
CA PHE A 254 -5.78 9.30 0.74
C PHE A 254 -5.69 8.73 -0.67
N LYS A 255 -6.79 8.77 -1.42
CA LYS A 255 -6.92 8.19 -2.76
C LYS A 255 -7.00 9.28 -3.82
N ILE A 256 -6.20 9.13 -4.87
CA ILE A 256 -6.19 10.02 -6.02
C ILE A 256 -6.73 9.26 -7.24
N ALA A 257 -7.54 9.91 -8.07
CA ALA A 257 -8.05 9.34 -9.31
C ALA A 257 -7.98 10.35 -10.48
N VAL A 258 -7.56 9.89 -11.65
CA VAL A 258 -7.37 10.71 -12.85
C VAL A 258 -8.29 10.25 -13.99
N GLY A 259 -9.24 11.09 -14.37
CA GLY A 259 -10.19 10.85 -15.46
C GLY A 259 -9.86 11.66 -16.70
N GLY A 260 -10.00 11.05 -17.88
CA GLY A 260 -9.67 11.73 -19.14
C GLY A 260 -10.70 12.77 -19.57
N CYS A 261 -11.93 12.72 -19.04
CA CYS A 261 -13.03 13.61 -19.41
C CYS A 261 -14.17 13.55 -18.37
N PRO A 262 -15.22 14.39 -18.51
CA PRO A 262 -16.37 14.42 -17.62
C PRO A 262 -17.22 13.15 -17.55
N ASN A 263 -17.02 12.16 -18.43
CA ASN A 263 -17.73 10.86 -18.36
C ASN A 263 -17.39 10.05 -17.09
N ASN A 264 -16.32 10.42 -16.40
CA ASN A 264 -16.12 10.00 -15.02
C ASN A 264 -15.95 8.46 -14.84
N CYS A 265 -15.20 7.79 -15.74
CA CYS A 265 -15.11 6.32 -15.77
C CYS A 265 -14.50 5.70 -14.49
N VAL A 266 -13.48 6.34 -13.91
CA VAL A 266 -12.83 5.89 -12.65
C VAL A 266 -13.34 6.62 -11.40
N LYS A 267 -14.43 7.38 -11.54
CA LYS A 267 -15.08 8.09 -10.44
C LYS A 267 -14.16 9.06 -9.68
N PRO A 268 -13.43 10.02 -10.32
CA PRO A 268 -12.59 10.95 -9.58
C PRO A 268 -13.30 11.73 -8.46
N ASP A 269 -14.57 12.07 -8.63
CA ASP A 269 -15.41 12.73 -7.61
C ASP A 269 -15.76 11.83 -6.41
N LEU A 270 -15.48 10.52 -6.46
CA LEU A 270 -15.65 9.59 -5.33
C LEU A 270 -14.33 9.22 -4.63
N ASN A 271 -13.23 9.85 -5.03
CA ASN A 271 -11.91 9.73 -4.41
C ASN A 271 -11.58 10.99 -3.60
N ASP A 272 -10.63 10.88 -2.68
CA ASP A 272 -10.27 12.00 -1.80
C ASP A 272 -9.84 13.23 -2.64
N LEU A 273 -9.10 12.99 -3.72
CA LEU A 273 -8.82 13.96 -4.77
C LEU A 273 -9.04 13.35 -6.17
N GLY A 274 -9.74 14.08 -7.03
CA GLY A 274 -10.02 13.69 -8.40
C GLY A 274 -9.50 14.72 -9.40
N ILE A 275 -8.96 14.29 -10.53
CA ILE A 275 -8.58 15.17 -11.64
C ILE A 275 -9.36 14.73 -12.87
N ILE A 276 -9.99 15.64 -13.60
CA ILE A 276 -10.61 15.35 -14.89
C ILE A 276 -10.11 16.30 -15.98
N GLY A 277 -9.95 15.78 -17.19
CA GLY A 277 -9.74 16.61 -18.38
C GLY A 277 -10.96 17.48 -18.69
N GLN A 278 -10.71 18.70 -19.15
CA GLN A 278 -11.71 19.70 -19.54
C GLN A 278 -11.39 20.23 -20.94
N ARG A 279 -12.43 20.54 -21.70
CA ARG A 279 -12.35 21.31 -22.94
C ARG A 279 -13.45 22.36 -22.90
N VAL A 280 -13.07 23.57 -22.51
CA VAL A 280 -13.96 24.72 -22.37
C VAL A 280 -14.18 25.30 -23.78
N PRO A 281 -15.38 25.17 -24.36
CA PRO A 281 -15.66 25.71 -25.69
C PRO A 281 -15.76 27.24 -25.62
N GLN A 282 -15.24 27.93 -26.64
CA GLN A 282 -15.45 29.36 -26.85
C GLN A 282 -16.50 29.56 -27.93
N ILE A 283 -17.48 30.43 -27.67
CA ILE A 283 -18.63 30.63 -28.56
C ILE A 283 -18.52 32.00 -29.20
N ASP A 284 -18.36 32.00 -30.52
CA ASP A 284 -18.40 33.20 -31.35
C ASP A 284 -19.84 33.44 -31.82
N LEU A 285 -20.54 34.34 -31.12
CA LEU A 285 -21.93 34.67 -31.42
C LEU A 285 -22.09 35.46 -32.73
N GLU A 286 -21.03 36.08 -33.26
CA GLU A 286 -21.08 36.79 -34.54
C GLU A 286 -21.21 35.80 -35.71
N LYS A 287 -20.49 34.68 -35.62
CA LYS A 287 -20.58 33.56 -36.57
C LYS A 287 -21.87 32.74 -36.44
N CYS A 288 -22.57 32.84 -35.31
CA CYS A 288 -23.80 32.08 -35.09
C CYS A 288 -24.94 32.56 -36.01
N ARG A 289 -25.48 31.64 -36.83
CA ARG A 289 -26.54 31.91 -37.82
C ARG A 289 -27.97 31.58 -37.38
N GLY A 290 -28.20 31.22 -36.13
CA GLY A 290 -29.57 30.97 -35.65
C GLY A 290 -30.26 29.78 -36.33
N CYS A 291 -29.55 28.68 -36.54
CA CYS A 291 -30.03 27.56 -37.34
C CYS A 291 -31.28 26.92 -36.73
N LYS A 292 -32.29 26.62 -37.56
CA LYS A 292 -33.48 25.84 -37.13
C LYS A 292 -33.12 24.45 -36.61
N VAL A 293 -32.09 23.82 -37.19
CA VAL A 293 -31.53 22.54 -36.73
C VAL A 293 -30.08 22.78 -36.34
N CYS A 294 -29.85 23.11 -35.07
CA CYS A 294 -28.53 23.48 -34.58
C CYS A 294 -27.70 22.24 -34.21
N GLN A 295 -26.55 22.07 -34.86
CA GLN A 295 -25.64 20.97 -34.57
C GLN A 295 -25.02 21.05 -33.17
N ILE A 296 -24.84 22.26 -32.62
CA ILE A 296 -24.28 22.45 -31.28
C ILE A 296 -25.24 21.93 -30.20
N GLU A 297 -26.52 22.30 -30.30
CA GLU A 297 -27.56 21.80 -29.41
C GLU A 297 -27.71 20.27 -29.54
N ASN A 298 -27.81 19.75 -30.77
CA ASN A 298 -27.97 18.31 -31.01
C ASN A 298 -26.81 17.45 -30.51
N ASN A 299 -25.58 18.00 -30.50
CA ASN A 299 -24.39 17.27 -30.02
C ASN A 299 -24.10 17.51 -28.53
N CYS A 300 -24.90 18.30 -27.81
CA CYS A 300 -24.71 18.52 -26.38
C CYS A 300 -25.25 17.31 -25.60
N PRO A 301 -24.38 16.45 -25.02
CA PRO A 301 -24.83 15.20 -24.40
C PRO A 301 -25.63 15.42 -23.11
N ILE A 302 -25.49 16.59 -22.48
CA ILE A 302 -26.17 16.96 -21.24
C ILE A 302 -27.28 18.00 -21.46
N GLY A 303 -27.58 18.35 -22.72
CA GLY A 303 -28.69 19.24 -23.08
C GLY A 303 -28.57 20.70 -22.63
N VAL A 304 -27.38 21.16 -22.21
CA VAL A 304 -27.13 22.54 -21.74
C VAL A 304 -27.09 23.55 -22.88
N ALA A 305 -26.59 23.14 -24.06
CA ALA A 305 -26.56 24.03 -25.21
C ALA A 305 -27.94 24.10 -25.86
N LYS A 306 -28.51 25.30 -25.96
CA LYS A 306 -29.88 25.55 -26.44
C LYS A 306 -29.94 26.72 -27.41
N MET A 307 -30.67 26.54 -28.50
CA MET A 307 -31.05 27.68 -29.34
C MET A 307 -32.11 28.53 -28.62
N ALA A 308 -31.78 29.78 -28.33
CA ALA A 308 -32.67 30.77 -27.74
C ALA A 308 -32.49 32.12 -28.45
N ASP A 309 -33.58 32.83 -28.73
CA ASP A 309 -33.55 34.18 -29.32
C ASP A 309 -32.70 34.30 -30.60
N GLY A 310 -32.70 33.25 -31.43
CA GLY A 310 -31.94 33.21 -32.69
C GLY A 310 -30.43 33.01 -32.53
N LYS A 311 -29.94 32.72 -31.32
CA LYS A 311 -28.52 32.42 -31.04
C LYS A 311 -28.37 31.16 -30.19
N ILE A 312 -27.16 30.61 -30.18
CA ILE A 312 -26.84 29.48 -29.32
C ILE A 312 -26.48 30.02 -27.92
N THR A 313 -27.11 29.47 -26.90
CA THR A 313 -26.86 29.79 -25.50
C THR A 313 -26.34 28.54 -24.79
N VAL A 314 -25.28 28.69 -24.01
CA VAL A 314 -24.72 27.61 -23.18
C VAL A 314 -24.53 28.19 -21.78
N ASP A 315 -25.25 27.67 -20.80
CA ASP A 315 -25.04 28.03 -19.40
C ASP A 315 -23.68 27.51 -18.93
N GLU A 316 -22.77 28.43 -18.61
CA GLU A 316 -21.41 28.13 -18.16
C GLU A 316 -21.39 27.34 -16.85
N THR A 317 -22.37 27.54 -15.97
CA THR A 317 -22.44 26.85 -14.67
C THR A 317 -22.97 25.42 -14.81
N ALA A 318 -23.83 25.18 -15.79
CA ALA A 318 -24.36 23.84 -16.10
C ALA A 318 -23.44 23.05 -17.04
N CYS A 319 -22.61 23.72 -17.84
CA CYS A 319 -21.69 23.08 -18.78
C CYS A 319 -20.60 22.31 -18.02
N ASN A 320 -20.43 21.03 -18.37
CA ASN A 320 -19.36 20.19 -17.79
C ASN A 320 -18.04 20.22 -18.57
N HIS A 321 -17.95 21.09 -19.59
CA HIS A 321 -16.79 21.23 -20.48
C HIS A 321 -16.30 19.91 -21.11
N CYS A 322 -17.25 19.06 -21.55
CA CYS A 322 -16.90 17.83 -22.27
C CYS A 322 -16.36 18.06 -23.69
N GLY A 323 -16.49 19.27 -24.22
CA GLY A 323 -15.98 19.67 -25.54
C GLY A 323 -16.68 19.01 -26.75
N ARG A 324 -17.82 18.33 -26.56
CA ARG A 324 -18.52 17.60 -27.63
C ARG A 324 -19.05 18.47 -28.77
N CYS A 325 -19.39 19.71 -28.44
CA CYS A 325 -19.88 20.71 -29.37
C CYS A 325 -18.78 21.30 -30.26
N VAL A 326 -17.51 21.23 -29.84
CA VAL A 326 -16.38 21.85 -30.56
C VAL A 326 -16.25 21.25 -31.95
N GLY A 327 -16.14 22.12 -32.97
CA GLY A 327 -16.01 21.75 -34.37
C GLY A 327 -17.28 21.18 -35.01
N LYS A 328 -18.43 21.24 -34.33
CA LYS A 328 -19.71 20.75 -34.87
C LYS A 328 -20.52 21.82 -35.60
N CYS A 329 -20.21 23.09 -35.39
CA CYS A 329 -20.90 24.17 -36.10
C CYS A 329 -20.37 24.30 -37.54
N PRO A 330 -21.19 24.16 -38.58
CA PRO A 330 -20.76 24.36 -39.97
C PRO A 330 -20.39 25.82 -40.28
N PHE A 331 -20.79 26.76 -39.43
CA PHE A 331 -20.44 28.17 -39.52
C PHE A 331 -19.29 28.56 -38.59
N HIS A 332 -18.61 27.57 -37.98
CA HIS A 332 -17.44 27.80 -37.13
C HIS A 332 -17.71 28.68 -35.90
N ALA A 333 -18.94 28.72 -35.40
CA ALA A 333 -19.31 29.49 -34.20
C ALA A 333 -18.80 28.86 -32.88
N VAL A 334 -18.35 27.61 -32.91
CA VAL A 334 -17.79 26.89 -31.76
C VAL A 334 -16.59 26.07 -32.27
N GLU A 335 -15.52 26.77 -32.62
CA GLU A 335 -14.28 26.19 -33.16
C GLU A 335 -13.15 26.25 -32.14
N ASP A 336 -13.02 27.39 -31.46
CA ASP A 336 -12.00 27.63 -30.45
C ASP A 336 -12.36 27.02 -29.10
N TYR A 337 -11.33 26.64 -28.35
CA TYR A 337 -11.48 26.04 -27.02
C TYR A 337 -10.21 26.16 -26.19
N THR A 338 -10.38 26.08 -24.87
CA THR A 338 -9.28 25.94 -23.91
C THR A 338 -9.30 24.54 -23.30
N ASN A 339 -8.24 23.76 -23.51
CA ASN A 339 -8.05 22.51 -22.78
C ASN A 339 -7.52 22.80 -21.38
N GLY A 340 -7.88 21.95 -20.42
CA GLY A 340 -7.38 22.05 -19.07
C GLY A 340 -7.79 20.90 -18.19
N TYR A 341 -7.74 21.13 -16.88
CA TYR A 341 -8.02 20.18 -15.83
C TYR A 341 -9.02 20.80 -14.86
N ARG A 342 -9.88 19.96 -14.30
CA ARG A 342 -10.74 20.29 -13.17
C ARG A 342 -10.44 19.33 -12.03
N ILE A 343 -10.27 19.87 -10.84
CA ILE A 343 -9.88 19.12 -9.65
C ILE A 343 -11.08 19.01 -8.71
N TYR A 344 -11.41 17.80 -8.29
CA TYR A 344 -12.42 17.50 -7.28
C TYR A 344 -11.75 17.19 -5.95
N ILE A 345 -12.32 17.67 -4.85
CA ILE A 345 -11.86 17.37 -3.49
C ILE A 345 -13.00 16.86 -2.62
N GLY A 346 -12.65 16.07 -1.61
CA GLY A 346 -13.57 15.61 -0.58
C GLY A 346 -14.49 14.46 -1.01
N GLY A 347 -14.14 13.73 -2.06
CA GLY A 347 -14.88 12.54 -2.48
C GLY A 347 -14.59 11.33 -1.58
N ARG A 348 -15.61 10.50 -1.37
CA ARG A 348 -15.50 9.24 -0.63
C ARG A 348 -16.55 8.23 -1.06
N TRP A 349 -16.10 7.03 -1.39
CA TRP A 349 -16.94 5.82 -1.46
C TRP A 349 -16.63 4.85 -0.30
N GLY A 350 -17.65 4.17 0.22
CA GLY A 350 -17.55 3.18 1.31
C GLY A 350 -18.69 3.28 2.33
N LYS A 351 -18.40 3.01 3.61
CA LYS A 351 -19.38 3.02 4.74
C LYS A 351 -20.21 4.30 4.81
N LYS A 352 -19.61 5.45 4.45
CA LYS A 352 -20.28 6.73 4.23
C LYS A 352 -19.88 7.23 2.85
N VAL A 353 -20.83 7.80 2.14
CA VAL A 353 -20.61 8.40 0.82
C VAL A 353 -20.45 9.90 0.98
N ALA A 354 -19.49 10.48 0.25
CA ALA A 354 -19.41 11.91 0.00
C ALA A 354 -19.08 12.10 -1.48
N GLN A 355 -19.86 12.92 -2.17
CA GLN A 355 -19.54 13.31 -3.53
C GLN A 355 -18.62 14.53 -3.48
N GLY A 356 -17.45 14.41 -4.09
CA GLY A 356 -16.48 15.48 -4.16
C GLY A 356 -17.03 16.65 -4.98
N ARG A 357 -16.61 17.86 -4.60
CA ARG A 357 -16.92 19.11 -5.30
C ARG A 357 -15.69 19.57 -6.05
N TYR A 358 -15.87 20.11 -7.25
CA TYR A 358 -14.76 20.64 -8.02
C TYR A 358 -14.35 22.03 -7.53
N LEU A 359 -13.05 22.33 -7.63
CA LEU A 359 -12.54 23.69 -7.49
C LEU A 359 -13.04 24.54 -8.66
N ASP A 360 -13.43 25.78 -8.40
CA ASP A 360 -14.03 26.66 -9.41
C ASP A 360 -13.07 26.94 -10.59
N LYS A 361 -11.77 27.02 -10.29
CA LYS A 361 -10.73 27.23 -11.29
C LYS A 361 -10.59 26.02 -12.23
N VAL A 362 -10.58 26.29 -13.53
CA VAL A 362 -10.07 25.37 -14.55
C VAL A 362 -8.57 25.62 -14.71
N PHE A 363 -7.77 24.59 -14.48
CA PHE A 363 -6.31 24.67 -14.54
C PHE A 363 -5.84 24.40 -15.96
N THR A 364 -4.94 25.21 -16.50
CA THR A 364 -4.34 25.00 -17.83
C THR A 364 -2.89 24.52 -17.75
N ASP A 365 -2.25 24.70 -16.60
CA ASP A 365 -0.90 24.25 -16.32
C ASP A 365 -0.89 22.93 -15.53
N LYS A 366 -0.08 21.97 -15.98
CA LYS A 366 0.02 20.64 -15.36
C LYS A 366 0.78 20.69 -14.02
N GLU A 367 1.82 21.51 -13.90
CA GLU A 367 2.56 21.63 -12.65
C GLU A 367 1.69 22.29 -11.58
N GLU A 368 0.86 23.27 -11.93
CA GLU A 368 -0.14 23.82 -11.00
C GLU A 368 -1.10 22.73 -10.48
N VAL A 369 -1.55 21.81 -11.35
CA VAL A 369 -2.37 20.66 -10.92
C VAL A 369 -1.62 19.78 -9.92
N LEU A 370 -0.32 19.51 -10.16
CA LEU A 370 0.51 18.71 -9.26
C LEU A 370 0.74 19.43 -7.92
N GLU A 371 0.90 20.75 -7.92
CA GLU A 371 0.95 21.55 -6.70
C GLU A 371 -0.35 21.45 -5.90
N ILE A 372 -1.51 21.49 -6.54
CA ILE A 372 -2.80 21.31 -5.83
C ILE A 372 -2.88 19.92 -5.19
N VAL A 373 -2.40 18.86 -5.87
CA VAL A 373 -2.33 17.52 -5.29
C VAL A 373 -1.48 17.52 -4.03
N GLU A 374 -0.31 18.16 -4.07
CA GLU A 374 0.59 18.25 -2.94
C GLU A 374 -0.04 19.06 -1.79
N LYS A 375 -0.59 20.24 -2.10
CA LYS A 375 -1.29 21.11 -1.14
C LYS A 375 -2.43 20.36 -0.45
N ALA A 376 -3.21 19.54 -1.17
CA ALA A 376 -4.28 18.74 -0.58
C ALA A 376 -3.74 17.67 0.39
N ILE A 377 -2.63 17.01 0.06
CA ILE A 377 -1.96 16.06 0.96
C ILE A 377 -1.45 16.77 2.22
N LEU A 378 -0.80 17.93 2.05
CA LEU A 378 -0.25 18.74 3.15
C LEU A 378 -1.36 19.28 4.07
N LEU A 379 -2.44 19.82 3.51
CA LEU A 379 -3.61 20.28 4.27
C LEU A 379 -4.22 19.14 5.07
N PHE A 380 -4.40 17.97 4.44
CA PHE A 380 -4.96 16.81 5.12
C PHE A 380 -4.08 16.34 6.27
N ARG A 381 -2.76 16.29 6.05
CA ARG A 381 -1.80 15.96 7.11
C ARG A 381 -1.79 16.99 8.24
N GLU A 382 -1.92 18.26 7.92
CA GLU A 382 -1.75 19.31 8.89
C GLU A 382 -2.98 19.50 9.77
N GLN A 383 -4.16 19.50 9.14
CA GLN A 383 -5.42 19.93 9.74
C GLN A 383 -6.43 18.78 9.90
N GLY A 384 -6.14 17.60 9.35
CA GLY A 384 -6.96 16.41 9.53
C GLY A 384 -6.79 15.80 10.92
N ILE A 385 -7.88 15.23 11.46
CA ILE A 385 -7.87 14.54 12.75
C ILE A 385 -7.54 13.07 12.53
N THR A 386 -6.69 12.46 13.35
CA THR A 386 -6.34 11.03 13.21
C THR A 386 -7.59 10.14 13.12
N GLY A 387 -7.72 9.36 12.04
CA GLY A 387 -8.90 8.53 11.74
C GLY A 387 -9.93 9.19 10.82
N GLU A 388 -9.89 10.52 10.65
CA GLU A 388 -10.75 11.30 9.76
C GLU A 388 -10.40 11.06 8.28
N ARG A 389 -11.41 10.94 7.40
CA ARG A 389 -11.18 10.95 5.94
C ARG A 389 -11.07 12.38 5.44
N PHE A 390 -10.37 12.58 4.34
CA PHE A 390 -10.25 13.90 3.74
C PHE A 390 -11.60 14.55 3.44
N ALA A 391 -12.59 13.78 3.00
CA ALA A 391 -13.98 14.25 2.87
C ALA A 391 -14.55 14.87 4.16
N ASP A 392 -14.30 14.26 5.32
CA ASP A 392 -14.78 14.77 6.60
C ASP A 392 -13.96 16.01 7.03
N THR A 393 -12.65 16.02 6.75
CA THR A 393 -11.79 17.21 6.94
C THR A 393 -12.31 18.40 6.12
N VAL A 394 -12.63 18.20 4.84
CA VAL A 394 -13.18 19.25 3.96
C VAL A 394 -14.53 19.73 4.47
N ALA A 395 -15.41 18.82 4.89
CA ALA A 395 -16.71 19.19 5.43
C ALA A 395 -16.61 20.02 6.73
N ARG A 396 -15.68 19.65 7.62
CA ARG A 396 -15.45 20.35 8.89
C ARG A 396 -14.82 21.73 8.71
N LEU A 397 -13.85 21.85 7.80
CA LEU A 397 -13.16 23.11 7.52
C LEU A 397 -13.98 24.07 6.64
N GLY A 398 -14.97 23.53 5.90
CA GLY A 398 -15.75 24.26 4.91
C GLY A 398 -15.08 24.22 3.54
N PHE A 399 -15.85 23.90 2.49
CA PHE A 399 -15.31 23.76 1.13
C PHE A 399 -14.63 25.04 0.64
N GLU A 400 -15.26 26.20 0.82
CA GLU A 400 -14.73 27.48 0.32
C GLU A 400 -13.39 27.84 0.97
N ASN A 401 -13.29 27.64 2.30
CA ASN A 401 -12.04 27.83 3.05
C ASN A 401 -10.93 26.86 2.59
N VAL A 402 -11.27 25.60 2.32
CA VAL A 402 -10.30 24.64 1.79
C VAL A 402 -9.87 25.03 0.37
N GLN A 403 -10.80 25.43 -0.50
CA GLN A 403 -10.49 25.91 -1.84
C GLN A 403 -9.53 27.10 -1.79
N GLU A 404 -9.79 28.09 -0.95
CA GLU A 404 -8.91 29.26 -0.77
C GLU A 404 -7.49 28.84 -0.37
N GLN A 405 -7.36 27.94 0.61
CA GLN A 405 -6.05 27.44 1.05
C GLN A 405 -5.31 26.63 -0.02
N LEU A 406 -6.02 25.85 -0.85
CA LEU A 406 -5.40 25.10 -1.95
C LEU A 406 -4.95 26.04 -3.08
N LEU A 407 -5.67 27.13 -3.31
CA LEU A 407 -5.30 28.13 -4.32
C LEU A 407 -4.19 29.08 -3.82
N SER A 408 -3.98 29.19 -2.50
CA SER A 408 -2.85 29.93 -1.92
C SER A 408 -1.55 29.12 -1.94
N ASN A 409 -0.42 29.77 -1.63
CA ASN A 409 0.90 29.13 -1.53
C ASN A 409 1.32 28.81 -0.09
N ASP A 410 0.47 29.06 0.89
CA ASP A 410 0.82 28.92 2.31
C ASP A 410 1.15 27.48 2.70
N LEU A 411 0.43 26.51 2.14
CA LEU A 411 0.69 25.09 2.44
C LEU A 411 2.08 24.65 1.96
N LEU A 412 2.53 25.16 0.82
CA LEU A 412 3.86 24.85 0.28
C LEU A 412 4.96 25.58 1.05
N SER A 413 4.72 26.82 1.49
CA SER A 413 5.73 27.60 2.23
C SER A 413 6.11 26.96 3.57
N ARG A 414 5.18 26.24 4.21
CA ARG A 414 5.42 25.46 5.45
C ARG A 414 5.42 23.94 5.25
N LYS A 415 5.67 23.47 4.01
CA LYS A 415 5.82 22.05 3.67
C LYS A 415 6.80 21.32 4.59
N GLU A 416 8.03 21.82 4.70
CA GLU A 416 9.11 21.17 5.46
C GLU A 416 8.77 21.01 6.95
N GLU A 417 8.16 22.05 7.53
CA GLU A 417 7.69 22.02 8.92
C GLU A 417 6.62 20.94 9.11
N ASN A 418 5.61 20.92 8.23
CA ASN A 418 4.52 19.94 8.27
C ASN A 418 5.02 18.50 8.10
N LEU A 419 5.96 18.26 7.19
CA LEU A 419 6.55 16.94 6.97
C LEU A 419 7.35 16.46 8.19
N LYS A 420 8.12 17.35 8.84
CA LYS A 420 8.92 17.02 10.04
C LYS A 420 8.09 16.87 11.32
N ALA A 421 6.89 17.44 11.38
CA ALA A 421 6.04 17.37 12.57
C ALA A 421 5.69 15.92 12.96
N GLN A 422 5.75 15.59 14.25
CA GLN A 422 5.41 14.26 14.77
C GLN A 422 3.89 14.01 14.88
N LYS A 423 3.19 14.11 13.75
CA LYS A 423 1.73 13.91 13.64
C LYS A 423 1.37 12.48 13.18
N HIS A 424 0.21 12.00 13.62
CA HIS A 424 -0.40 10.72 13.22
C HIS A 424 0.48 9.47 13.47
N LEU A 425 1.25 9.47 14.57
CA LEU A 425 2.18 8.38 14.88
C LEU A 425 1.49 7.01 15.05
N LYS A 426 0.25 7.02 15.55
CA LYS A 426 -0.65 5.85 15.61
C LYS A 426 -1.72 6.00 14.53
N GLY A 427 -1.86 5.00 13.66
CA GLY A 427 -2.86 5.03 12.58
C GLY A 427 -4.28 4.95 13.13
N GLY A 428 -5.14 5.91 12.77
CA GLY A 428 -6.55 5.93 13.18
C GLY A 428 -7.49 5.11 12.29
N ALA A 429 -6.97 4.44 11.26
CA ALA A 429 -7.80 3.71 10.30
C ALA A 429 -8.28 2.36 10.86
N THR A 430 -9.51 2.33 11.38
CA THR A 430 -10.26 1.09 11.64
C THR A 430 -11.02 0.70 10.36
N CYS A 431 -10.86 -0.54 9.91
CA CYS A 431 -11.45 -0.99 8.63
C CYS A 431 -12.97 -1.11 8.73
#